data_AF-D9WWF3-F1
#
_entry.id   AF-D9WWF3-F1
#
_cell.length_a   1.000
_cell.length_b   1.000
_cell.length_c   1.000
_cell.angle_alpha   90.00
_cell.angle_beta   90.00
_cell.angle_gamma   90.00
#
_symmetry.space_group_name_H-M   'P 1'
#
loop_
_entity.id
_entity.type
_entity.pdbx_description
1 polymer ?
#
loop_
_entity_poly.entity_id
_entity_poly.type
_entity_poly.pdbx_seq_one_letter_code
_entity_poly.pdbx_strand_id
1 'polypeptide(L)' 'MTIQICARCQRPTGRPVVVAIGYGASAGGGVVYACPGECAASFPKQRDPFEQTSLARDVPVRA' A
#
# COMPACT_ATOMS: atom_id res chain seq x y z
N MET A 1 13.20 -8.56 -16.23
CA MET A 1 12.53 -8.97 -14.96
C MET A 1 13.29 -8.35 -13.80
N THR A 2 12.63 -7.60 -12.94
CA THR A 2 13.23 -7.03 -11.72
C THR A 2 13.05 -8.01 -10.56
N ILE A 3 14.14 -8.34 -9.86
CA ILE A 3 14.09 -9.13 -8.62
C ILE A 3 13.71 -8.20 -7.48
N GLN A 4 12.76 -8.62 -6.64
CA GLN A 4 12.41 -7.92 -5.41
C GLN A 4 12.44 -8.87 -4.21
N ILE A 5 12.59 -8.33 -3.01
CA ILE A 5 12.50 -9.10 -1.78
C ILE A 5 11.04 -9.20 -1.35
N CYS A 6 10.59 -10.43 -1.08
CA CYS A 6 9.27 -10.67 -0.53
C CYS A 6 9.21 -10.20 0.94
N ALA A 7 8.32 -9.26 1.25
CA ALA A 7 8.16 -8.74 2.61
C ALA A 7 7.69 -9.81 3.62
N ARG A 8 7.05 -10.90 3.15
CA ARG A 8 6.55 -11.96 4.03
C ARG A 8 7.61 -12.97 4.43
N CYS A 9 8.32 -13.54 3.46
CA CYS A 9 9.27 -14.62 3.69
C CYS A 9 10.75 -14.18 3.56
N GLN A 10 10.99 -12.90 3.26
CA GLN A 10 12.33 -12.28 3.11
C GLN A 10 13.24 -12.94 2.07
N ARG A 11 12.65 -13.64 1.09
CA ARG A 11 13.38 -14.24 -0.04
C ARG A 11 13.25 -13.42 -1.31
N PRO A 12 14.27 -13.42 -2.19
CA PRO A 12 14.16 -12.81 -3.51
C PRO A 12 13.13 -13.54 -4.37
N THR A 13 12.34 -12.79 -5.13
CA THR A 13 11.39 -13.31 -6.11
C THR A 13 11.57 -12.62 -7.46
N GLY A 14 11.57 -13.41 -8.53
CA GLY A 14 11.55 -12.90 -9.90
C GLY A 14 10.15 -12.62 -10.45
N ARG A 15 9.11 -12.88 -9.65
CA ARG A 15 7.71 -12.60 -9.98
C ARG A 15 7.05 -11.83 -8.84
N PRO A 16 7.52 -10.62 -8.53
CA PRO A 16 6.99 -9.85 -7.41
C PRO A 16 5.55 -9.39 -7.66
N VAL A 17 4.70 -9.52 -6.64
CA VAL A 17 3.34 -8.97 -6.61
C VAL A 17 3.33 -7.79 -5.66
N VAL A 18 2.74 -6.66 -6.07
CA VAL A 18 2.55 -5.50 -5.20
C VAL A 18 1.43 -5.80 -4.21
N VAL A 19 1.71 -5.68 -2.91
CA VAL A 19 0.75 -5.93 -1.84
C VAL A 19 0.38 -4.69 -1.05
N ALA A 20 1.24 -3.67 -1.04
CA ALA A 20 0.96 -2.37 -0.46
C ALA A 20 1.81 -1.28 -1.11
N ILE A 21 1.32 -0.04 -1.05
CA ILE A 21 2.04 1.18 -1.39
C ILE A 21 1.94 2.08 -0.17
N GLY A 22 3.05 2.22 0.55
CA GLY A 22 3.14 3.14 1.67
C GLY A 22 3.42 4.55 1.16
N TYR A 23 2.66 5.53 1.67
CA TYR A 23 2.93 6.96 1.45
C TYR A 23 3.41 7.55 2.76
N GLY A 24 4.59 8.15 2.77
CA GLY A 24 5.18 8.78 3.95
C GLY A 24 5.26 10.30 3.76
N ALA A 25 4.77 11.07 4.74
CA ALA A 25 4.86 12.53 4.71
C ALA A 25 6.31 13.05 4.89
N SER A 26 7.14 12.29 5.62
CA SER A 26 8.51 12.72 5.98
C SER A 26 9.59 11.75 5.49
N ALA A 27 9.32 10.44 5.50
CA ALA A 27 10.31 9.41 5.19
C ALA A 27 10.26 8.91 3.73
N GLY A 28 9.43 9.52 2.88
CA GLY A 28 9.16 9.01 1.54
C GLY A 28 8.24 7.78 1.55
N GLY A 29 7.61 7.52 0.40
CA GLY A 29 6.79 6.34 0.18
C GLY A 29 7.57 5.17 -0.42
N GLY A 30 6.95 4.00 -0.47
CA GLY A 30 7.56 2.80 -1.02
C GLY A 30 6.54 1.73 -1.41
N VAL A 31 6.94 0.87 -2.35
CA VAL A 31 6.12 -0.26 -2.79
C VAL A 31 6.58 -1.52 -2.05
N VAL A 32 5.62 -2.23 -1.44
CA VAL A 32 5.86 -3.49 -0.75
C VAL A 32 5.52 -4.64 -1.70
N TYR A 33 6.47 -5.55 -1.87
CA TYR A 33 6.35 -6.71 -2.76
C TYR A 33 6.25 -8.02 -1.97
N ALA A 34 5.55 -9.00 -2.53
CA ALA A 34 5.48 -10.36 -2.02
C ALA A 34 5.63 -11.42 -3.12
N CYS A 35 5.94 -12.65 -2.73
CA CYS A 35 5.81 -13.81 -3.60
C CYS A 35 4.33 -14.03 -3.98
N PRO A 36 4.06 -14.55 -5.19
CA PRO A 36 2.70 -14.93 -5.57
C PRO A 36 2.19 -16.07 -4.68
N GLY A 37 0.86 -16.27 -4.67
CA GLY A 37 0.21 -17.31 -3.87
C GLY A 37 0.05 -16.90 -2.40
N GLU A 38 0.36 -17.81 -1.48
CA GLU A 38 0.07 -17.66 -0.05
C GLU A 38 0.72 -16.42 0.58
N CYS A 39 1.92 -16.04 0.14
CA CYS A 39 2.59 -14.85 0.65
C CYS A 39 1.79 -13.58 0.33
N ALA A 40 1.36 -13.39 -0.92
CA ALA A 40 0.57 -12.24 -1.32
C ALA A 40 -0.85 -12.26 -0.71
N ALA A 41 -1.49 -13.43 -0.66
CA ALA A 41 -2.84 -13.60 -0.11
C ALA A 41 -2.93 -13.31 1.39
N SER A 42 -1.81 -13.39 2.12
CA SER A 42 -1.77 -13.13 3.56
C SER A 42 -1.82 -11.63 3.92
N PHE A 43 -1.60 -10.73 2.96
CA PHE A 43 -1.70 -9.30 3.21
C PHE A 43 -3.15 -8.81 3.15
N PRO A 44 -3.60 -7.95 4.07
CA PRO A 44 -4.91 -7.33 3.96
C PRO A 44 -4.97 -6.46 2.70
N LYS A 45 -6.15 -6.39 2.07
CA LYS A 45 -6.36 -5.49 0.94
C LYS A 45 -6.08 -4.05 1.40
N GLN A 46 -5.19 -3.36 0.70
CA GLN A 46 -4.96 -1.94 0.93
C GLN A 46 -6.29 -1.19 0.73
N ARG A 47 -6.71 -0.47 1.77
CA ARG A 47 -7.88 0.41 1.68
C ARG A 47 -7.52 1.62 0.84
N ASP A 48 -8.42 2.01 -0.04
CA ASP A 48 -8.28 3.28 -0.73
C ASP A 48 -8.56 4.42 0.28
N PRO A 49 -7.63 5.37 0.45
CA PRO A 49 -7.75 6.42 1.45
C PRO A 49 -8.86 7.45 1.12
N PHE A 50 -9.37 7.47 -0.11
CA PHE A 50 -10.43 8.38 -0.55
C PHE A 50 -11.83 7.75 -0.51
N GLU A 51 -11.96 6.43 -0.33
CA GLU A 51 -13.26 5.76 -0.18
C GLU A 51 -14.13 6.31 0.98
N GLN A 52 -13.54 6.99 1.97
CA GLN A 52 -14.28 7.60 3.09
C GLN A 52 -14.55 9.11 2.93
N THR A 53 -14.20 9.74 1.80
CA THR A 53 -14.43 11.18 1.61
C THR A 53 -15.88 11.50 1.22
N SER A 54 -16.81 11.36 2.17
CA SER A 54 -17.98 12.23 2.15
C SER A 54 -17.47 13.61 2.55
N LEU A 55 -17.18 14.46 1.55
CA LEU A 55 -16.76 15.84 1.73
C LEU A 55 -17.53 16.49 2.87
N ALA A 56 -16.85 16.78 3.97
CA ALA A 56 -17.36 17.71 4.96
C ALA A 56 -17.59 19.02 4.21
N ARG A 57 -18.85 19.35 3.95
CA ARG A 57 -19.23 20.67 3.42
C ARG A 57 -18.62 21.70 4.37
N ASP A 58 -17.69 22.51 3.87
CA ASP A 58 -17.23 23.71 4.55
C ASP A 58 -18.46 24.54 4.93
N VAL A 59 -18.80 24.54 6.22
CA VAL A 59 -19.72 25.53 6.78
C VAL A 59 -18.86 26.76 7.06
N PRO A 60 -19.06 27.87 6.34
CA PRO A 60 -18.26 29.06 6.58
C PRO A 60 -18.47 29.54 8.01
N VAL A 61 -17.36 29.71 8.76
CA VAL A 61 -17.36 30.45 10.03
C VAL A 61 -17.84 31.87 9.72
N ARG A 62 -18.98 32.25 10.30
CA ARG A 62 -19.43 33.65 10.27
C ARG A 62 -18.49 34.47 11.14
N ALA A 63 -18.04 35.59 10.57
CA ALA A 63 -17.15 36.59 11.14
C ALA A 63 -17.69 37.19 12.46
#